data_AF-A0AAD5JVS9-F1
#
_entry.id   AF-A0AAD5JVS9-F1
#
_cell.length_a   1.000
_cell.length_b   1.000
_cell.length_c   1.000
_cell.angle_alpha   90.00
_cell.angle_beta   90.00
_cell.angle_gamma   90.00
#
_symmetry.space_group_name_H-M   'P 1'
#
loop_
_entity.id
_entity.type
_entity.pdbx_description
1 polymer ?
#
loop_
_entity_poly.entity_id
_entity_poly.type
_entity_poly.pdbx_seq_one_letter_code
_entity_poly.pdbx_strand_id
1 'polypeptide(L)'
;MAPPPPPTSLSFSSSSSTPSFQAQWLFFSNSRWVPLDNQSHSKLERTLQLGGVFVDIQDSHFPDVHRIRVFPGADYLSYLGIRYRISRVLLPAL
;
A
#
# COMPACT_ATOMS: atom_id res chain seq x y z
N MET A 1 28.99 48.97 -33.29
CA MET A 1 27.84 48.04 -33.33
C MET A 1 28.00 47.06 -32.18
N ALA A 2 27.12 47.12 -31.17
CA ALA A 2 27.12 46.17 -30.05
C ALA A 2 26.20 44.98 -30.38
N PRO A 3 26.48 43.74 -29.91
CA PRO A 3 25.65 42.58 -30.17
C PRO A 3 24.32 42.63 -29.40
N PRO A 4 23.24 42.02 -29.91
CA PRO A 4 21.95 41.95 -29.22
C PRO A 4 22.01 41.03 -27.98
N PRO A 5 21.16 41.27 -26.98
CA PRO A 5 21.09 40.42 -25.79
C PRO A 5 20.50 39.02 -26.10
N PRO A 6 20.86 37.98 -25.32
CA PRO A 6 20.35 36.64 -25.50
C PRO A 6 18.85 36.52 -25.14
N PRO A 7 18.11 35.56 -25.73
CA PRO A 7 16.70 35.33 -25.40
C PRO A 7 16.56 34.74 -24.00
N THR A 8 15.76 35.41 -23.16
CA THR A 8 15.41 34.95 -21.81
C THR A 8 14.63 33.63 -21.93
N SER A 9 15.24 32.52 -21.51
CA SER A 9 14.54 31.23 -21.46
C SER A 9 13.51 31.27 -20.34
N LEU A 10 12.23 31.24 -20.71
CA LEU A 10 11.11 31.03 -19.78
C LEU A 10 11.21 29.59 -19.25
N SER A 11 11.83 29.42 -18.08
CA SER A 11 11.77 28.19 -17.31
C SER A 11 10.33 27.95 -16.90
N PHE A 12 9.62 27.15 -17.69
CA PHE A 12 8.36 26.56 -17.26
C PHE A 12 8.67 25.63 -16.09
N SER A 13 8.44 26.12 -14.88
CA SER A 13 8.35 25.31 -13.68
C SER A 13 7.14 24.40 -13.84
N SER A 14 7.35 23.25 -14.48
CA SER A 14 6.40 22.16 -14.48
C SER A 14 6.28 21.68 -13.03
N SER A 15 5.40 22.31 -12.25
CA SER A 15 4.96 21.75 -10.98
C SER A 15 4.10 20.54 -11.31
N SER A 16 4.73 19.42 -11.67
CA SER A 16 4.09 18.13 -11.71
C SER A 16 3.78 17.79 -10.26
N SER A 17 2.58 18.15 -9.80
CA SER A 17 2.01 17.63 -8.58
C SER A 17 1.81 16.13 -8.79
N THR A 18 2.84 15.33 -8.52
CA THR A 18 2.74 13.89 -8.55
C THR A 18 1.65 13.53 -7.54
N PRO A 19 0.54 12.90 -7.95
CA PRO A 19 -0.48 12.51 -7.00
C PRO A 19 0.16 11.58 -5.97
N SER A 20 0.19 12.00 -4.71
CA SER A 20 0.56 11.15 -3.60
C SER A 20 -0.53 10.12 -3.41
N PHE A 21 -0.17 8.83 -3.37
CA PHE A 21 -1.10 7.74 -3.11
C PHE A 21 -0.72 7.05 -1.79
N GLN A 22 -1.72 6.73 -0.98
CA GLN A 22 -1.56 5.90 0.20
C GLN A 22 -2.09 4.50 -0.09
N ALA A 23 -1.26 3.48 0.14
CA ALA A 23 -1.71 2.10 0.11
C ALA A 23 -2.58 1.80 1.34
N GLN A 24 -3.60 0.97 1.16
CA GLN A 24 -4.38 0.37 2.24
C GLN A 24 -4.64 -1.10 1.94
N TRP A 25 -4.44 -1.94 2.94
CA TRP A 25 -4.70 -3.38 2.85
C TRP A 25 -6.06 -3.71 3.43
N LEU A 26 -6.83 -4.46 2.66
CA LEU A 26 -8.17 -4.89 2.98
C LEU A 26 -8.22 -6.42 2.96
N PHE A 27 -9.03 -7.02 3.81
CA PHE A 27 -9.42 -8.42 3.70
C PHE A 27 -10.92 -8.53 3.47
N PHE A 28 -11.33 -9.56 2.74
CA PHE A 28 -12.74 -9.80 2.44
C PHE A 28 -13.34 -10.73 3.48
N SER A 29 -14.31 -10.24 4.24
CA SER A 29 -15.01 -11.00 5.28
C SER A 29 -16.46 -10.52 5.38
N ASN A 30 -17.39 -11.43 5.67
CA ASN A 30 -18.82 -11.12 5.81
C ASN A 30 -19.38 -10.26 4.65
N SER A 31 -19.03 -10.62 3.41
CA SER A 31 -19.44 -9.93 2.19
C SER A 31 -19.00 -8.46 2.08
N ARG A 32 -17.98 -8.05 2.83
CA ARG A 32 -17.42 -6.69 2.81
C ARG A 32 -15.89 -6.69 2.82
N TRP A 33 -15.32 -5.63 2.29
CA TRP A 33 -13.89 -5.34 2.44
C TRP A 33 -13.66 -4.60 3.77
N VAL A 34 -12.78 -5.14 4.60
CA VAL A 34 -12.47 -4.61 5.93
C VAL A 34 -10.99 -4.23 5.97
N PRO A 35 -10.63 -3.03 6.44
CA PRO A 35 -9.24 -2.63 6.55
C PRO A 35 -8.50 -3.43 7.62
N LEU A 36 -7.25 -3.79 7.34
CA LEU A 36 -6.33 -4.30 8.34
C LEU A 36 -5.84 -3.16 9.23
N ASP A 37 -5.37 -3.52 10.43
CA ASP A 37 -4.81 -2.55 11.37
C ASP A 37 -3.56 -1.88 10.80
N ASN A 38 -3.30 -0.63 11.20
CA ASN A 38 -2.15 0.14 10.71
C ASN A 38 -0.80 -0.57 10.94
N GLN A 39 -0.65 -1.32 12.04
CA GLN A 39 0.57 -2.10 12.31
C GLN A 39 0.73 -3.25 11.32
N SER A 40 -0.36 -4.00 11.06
CA SER A 40 -0.41 -5.06 10.04
C SER A 40 -0.09 -4.51 8.65
N HIS A 41 -0.69 -3.36 8.32
CA HIS A 41 -0.49 -2.64 7.07
C HIS A 41 0.99 -2.30 6.84
N SER A 42 1.65 -1.63 7.79
CA SER A 42 3.07 -1.27 7.67
C SER A 42 3.98 -2.49 7.54
N LYS A 43 3.62 -3.61 8.18
CA LYS A 43 4.38 -4.85 8.08
C LYS A 43 4.24 -5.49 6.70
N LEU A 44 3.02 -5.52 6.15
CA LEU A 44 2.73 -6.01 4.80
C LEU A 44 3.46 -5.20 3.72
N GLU A 45 3.39 -3.87 3.81
CA GLU A 45 4.09 -2.98 2.89
C GLU A 45 5.60 -3.22 2.90
N ARG A 46 6.20 -3.31 4.10
CA ARG A 46 7.63 -3.60 4.24
C ARG A 46 7.98 -4.97 3.65
N THR A 47 7.18 -6.01 3.90
CA THR A 47 7.42 -7.35 3.35
C THR A 47 7.38 -7.34 1.83
N LEU A 48 6.42 -6.64 1.22
CA LEU A 48 6.38 -6.51 -0.25
C LEU A 48 7.59 -5.78 -0.80
N GLN A 49 8.01 -4.68 -0.17
CA GLN A 49 9.19 -3.92 -0.59
C GLN A 49 10.48 -4.76 -0.54
N LEU A 50 10.57 -5.69 0.41
CA LEU A 50 11.69 -6.61 0.57
C LEU A 50 11.55 -7.89 -0.27
N GLY A 51 10.49 -8.05 -1.07
CA GLY A 51 10.25 -9.24 -1.89
C GLY A 51 9.90 -10.49 -1.07
N GLY A 52 9.36 -10.33 0.14
CA GLY A 52 8.98 -11.45 1.01
C GLY A 52 7.74 -12.19 0.50
N VAL A 53 7.74 -13.51 0.66
CA VAL A 53 6.64 -14.39 0.19
C VAL A 53 5.43 -14.35 1.12
N PHE A 54 5.66 -14.28 2.43
CA PHE A 54 4.62 -14.21 3.44
C PHE A 54 5.06 -13.37 4.63
N VAL A 55 4.08 -12.94 5.42
CA VAL A 55 4.29 -12.24 6.68
C VAL A 55 3.28 -12.68 7.71
N ASP A 56 3.74 -12.93 8.93
CA ASP A 56 2.85 -13.18 10.05
C ASP A 56 2.47 -11.83 10.69
N ILE A 57 1.19 -11.46 10.67
CA ILE A 57 0.65 -10.24 11.28
C ILE A 57 -0.20 -10.57 12.50
N GLN A 58 -0.43 -9.59 13.37
CA GLN A 58 -1.42 -9.67 14.44
C GLN A 58 -2.44 -8.57 14.20
N ASP A 59 -3.70 -8.94 14.13
CA ASP A 59 -4.76 -8.02 13.72
C ASP A 59 -5.99 -8.20 14.62
N SER A 60 -6.58 -7.08 15.02
CA SER A 60 -7.68 -7.01 15.98
C SER A 60 -8.94 -7.74 15.49
N HIS A 61 -9.08 -7.92 14.16
CA HIS A 61 -10.20 -8.64 13.57
C HIS A 61 -10.13 -10.17 13.76
N PHE A 62 -9.02 -10.69 14.27
CA PHE A 62 -8.79 -12.13 14.46
C PHE A 62 -8.25 -12.41 15.87
N PRO A 63 -9.09 -12.21 16.91
CA PRO A 63 -8.65 -12.25 18.31
C PRO A 63 -8.21 -13.64 18.78
N ASP A 64 -8.67 -14.72 18.14
CA ASP A 64 -8.43 -16.09 18.61
C ASP A 64 -7.00 -16.58 18.32
N VAL A 65 -6.22 -15.85 17.52
CA VAL A 65 -4.84 -16.20 17.19
C VAL A 65 -3.89 -15.06 17.44
N HIS A 66 -2.70 -15.40 17.96
CA HIS A 66 -1.64 -14.42 18.11
C HIS A 66 -1.07 -13.93 16.78
N ARG A 67 -1.13 -14.76 15.73
CA ARG A 67 -0.55 -14.46 14.42
C ARG A 67 -1.34 -15.10 13.29
N ILE A 68 -1.53 -14.34 12.23
CA ILE A 68 -2.16 -14.75 10.97
C ILE A 68 -1.12 -14.67 9.88
N ARG A 69 -1.04 -15.70 9.05
CA ARG A 69 -0.12 -15.68 7.92
C ARG A 69 -0.77 -15.04 6.70
N VAL A 70 -0.11 -14.04 6.15
CA VAL A 70 -0.55 -13.31 4.96
C VAL A 70 0.42 -13.55 3.82
N PHE A 71 -0.11 -13.81 2.64
CA PHE A 71 0.62 -14.05 1.41
C PHE A 71 0.29 -12.93 0.42
N PRO A 72 0.97 -11.77 0.51
CA PRO A 72 0.63 -10.59 -0.29
C PRO A 72 0.83 -10.81 -1.79
N GLY A 73 1.76 -11.69 -2.20
CA GLY A 73 1.93 -12.04 -3.61
C GLY A 73 0.88 -13.03 -4.17
N ALA A 74 0.06 -13.62 -3.32
CA ALA A 74 -0.99 -14.56 -3.71
C ALA A 74 -2.40 -14.08 -3.34
N ASP A 75 -2.50 -12.83 -2.89
CA ASP A 75 -3.74 -12.13 -2.53
C ASP A 75 -4.62 -12.91 -1.54
N TYR A 76 -4.00 -13.54 -0.54
CA TYR A 76 -4.75 -14.14 0.56
C TYR A 76 -4.06 -14.08 1.92
N LEU A 77 -4.88 -14.23 2.96
CA LEU A 77 -4.42 -14.58 4.30
C LEU A 77 -5.03 -15.92 4.72
N SER A 78 -4.33 -16.60 5.62
CA SER A 78 -4.73 -17.90 6.18
C SER A 78 -4.98 -17.77 7.67
N TYR A 79 -6.21 -18.00 8.08
CA TYR A 79 -6.68 -17.95 9.46
C TYR A 79 -7.38 -19.27 9.81
N LEU A 80 -6.83 -20.03 10.76
CA LEU A 80 -7.39 -21.31 11.22
C LEU A 80 -7.75 -22.30 10.10
N GLY A 81 -6.95 -22.32 9.03
CA GLY A 81 -7.18 -23.17 7.84
C GLY A 81 -8.18 -22.58 6.83
N ILE A 82 -8.80 -21.44 7.13
CA ILE A 82 -9.66 -20.70 6.20
C ILE A 82 -8.82 -19.68 5.44
N ARG A 83 -9.03 -19.64 4.12
CA ARG A 83 -8.40 -18.68 3.22
C ARG A 83 -9.30 -17.48 2.99
N TYR A 84 -8.87 -16.31 3.44
CA TYR A 84 -9.54 -15.04 3.16
C TYR A 84 -8.82 -14.31 2.03
N ARG A 85 -9.59 -13.72 1.11
CA ARG A 85 -9.02 -12.86 0.07
C ARG A 85 -8.56 -11.54 0.68
N ILE A 86 -7.45 -11.02 0.18
CA ILE A 86 -6.99 -9.68 0.52
C ILE A 86 -6.85 -8.85 -0.75
N SER A 87 -6.79 -7.54 -0.59
CA SER A 87 -6.54 -6.60 -1.67
C SER A 87 -5.76 -5.40 -1.15
N ARG A 88 -4.85 -4.91 -1.98
CA ARG A 88 -4.15 -3.64 -1.77
C ARG A 88 -4.78 -2.59 -2.65
N VAL A 89 -5.35 -1.55 -2.06
CA VAL A 89 -5.92 -0.42 -2.78
C VAL A 89 -5.02 0.80 -2.64
N LEU A 90 -4.91 1.59 -3.71
CA LEU A 90 -4.21 2.88 -3.70
C LEU A 90 -5.25 3.99 -3.61
N LEU A 91 -5.25 4.70 -2.49
CA LEU A 91 -6.13 5.83 -2.23
C LEU A 91 -5.38 7.12 -2.54
N PRO A 92 -6.03 8.15 -3.11
CA PRO A 92 -5.44 9.48 -3.19
C PRO A 92 -5.10 9.97 -1.78
N ALA A 93 -3.87 10.41 -1.55
CA ALA A 93 -3.53 11.09 -0.31
C ALA A 93 -4.17 12.49 -0.35
N LEU A 94 -5.00 12.78 0.65
CA LEU A 94 -5.68 14.05 0.85
C LEU A 94 -4.72 15.17 1.23
#